data_AF-A0A2K9J2D6-F1
#
_entry.id   AF-A0A2K9J2D6-F1
#
_cell.length_a   1.000
_cell.length_b   1.000
_cell.length_c   1.000
_cell.angle_alpha   90.00
_cell.angle_beta   90.00
_cell.angle_gamma   90.00
#
_symmetry.space_group_name_H-M   'P 1'
#
loop_
_entity.id
_entity.type
_entity.pdbx_description
1 polymer ?
#
loop_
_entity_poly.entity_id
_entity_poly.type
_entity_poly.pdbx_seq_one_letter_code
_entity_poly.pdbx_strand_id
1 'polypeptide(L)' 'MFLHYALHELHYSPSELVEMYELPREFKAFMYGSISLHLEERAKEAGKNKQ' A
#
# COMPACT_ATOMS: atom_id res chain seq x y z
N MET A 1 9.14 -1.31 -1.51
CA MET A 1 7.93 -2.01 -2.01
C MET A 1 6.65 -1.19 -1.84
N PHE A 2 6.38 -0.59 -0.69
CA PHE A 2 5.13 0.16 -0.47
C PHE A 2 4.93 1.41 -1.35
N LEU A 3 5.97 2.22 -1.59
CA LEU A 3 5.85 3.40 -2.47
C LEU A 3 5.54 3.03 -3.93
N HIS A 4 6.22 2.01 -4.46
CA HIS A 4 5.96 1.54 -5.83
C HIS A 4 4.53 1.03 -5.97
N TYR A 5 4.06 0.26 -4.99
CA TYR A 5 2.67 -0.20 -4.96
C TYR A 5 1.69 0.97 -4.86
N ALA A 6 1.95 1.94 -3.98
CA ALA A 6 1.10 3.12 -3.85
C ALA A 6 1.02 3.93 -5.16
N LEU A 7 2.14 4.11 -5.87
CA LEU A 7 2.20 4.82 -7.14
C LEU A 7 1.49 4.08 -8.28
N HIS A 8 1.77 2.78 -8.45
CA HIS A 8 1.35 2.03 -9.63
C HIS A 8 0.01 1.32 -9.47
N GLU A 9 -0.33 0.87 -8.26
CA GLU A 9 -1.53 0.06 -8.01
C GLU A 9 -2.63 0.87 -7.30
N LEU A 10 -2.24 1.77 -6.38
CA LEU A 10 -3.17 2.67 -5.70
C LEU A 10 -3.30 4.05 -6.38
N HIS A 11 -2.50 4.31 -7.42
CA HIS A 11 -2.51 5.55 -8.21
C HIS A 11 -2.26 6.83 -7.42
N TYR A 12 -1.46 6.76 -6.35
CA TYR A 12 -1.05 7.95 -5.61
C TYR A 12 -0.12 8.79 -6.49
N SER A 13 -0.37 10.08 -6.56
CA SER A 13 0.53 11.03 -7.22
C SER A 13 1.86 11.16 -6.45
N PRO A 14 2.96 11.54 -7.12
CA PRO A 14 4.22 11.80 -6.45
C PRO A 14 4.12 12.83 -5.31
N SER A 15 3.26 13.84 -5.43
CA SER A 15 2.97 14.82 -4.38
C SER A 15 2.32 14.18 -3.15
N GLU A 16 1.32 13.32 -3.33
CA GLU A 16 0.66 12.61 -2.22
C GLU A 16 1.63 11.67 -1.50
N LEU A 17 2.59 11.07 -2.22
CA LEU A 17 3.64 10.25 -1.61
C LEU A 17 4.61 11.07 -0.76
N VAL A 18 4.91 12.30 -1.17
CA VAL A 18 5.73 13.24 -0.39
C VAL A 18 4.97 13.64 0.88
N GLU A 19 3.70 14.02 0.76
CA GLU A 19 2.85 14.34 1.91
C GLU A 19 2.77 13.16 2.89
N MET A 20 2.60 11.94 2.39
CA MET A 20 2.65 10.73 3.23
C MET A 20 3.97 10.56 3.97
N TYR A 21 5.10 10.93 3.36
CA TYR A 21 6.42 10.84 3.99
C TYR A 21 6.57 11.85 5.13
N GLU A 22 5.94 13.01 5.01
CA GLU A 22 5.95 14.09 6.00
C GLU A 22 5.00 13.82 7.18
N LEU A 23 4.05 12.88 7.05
CA LEU A 23 3.14 12.52 8.13
C LEU A 23 3.85 12.01 9.41
N PRO A 24 3.21 12.14 10.59
CA PRO A 24 3.71 11.55 11.83
C PRO A 24 3.95 10.04 11.70
N ARG A 25 4.86 9.52 12.53
CA ARG A 25 5.32 8.12 12.45
C ARG A 25 4.17 7.13 12.62
N GLU A 26 3.23 7.44 13.49
CA GLU A 26 2.05 6.63 13.81
C GLU A 26 1.13 6.51 12.60
N PHE A 27 0.90 7.62 11.90
CA PHE A 27 0.10 7.64 10.67
C PHE A 27 0.78 6.86 9.53
N LYS A 28 2.10 7.00 9.38
CA LYS A 28 2.86 6.19 8.41
C LYS A 28 2.75 4.70 8.69
N ALA A 29 2.86 4.31 9.97
CA ALA A 29 2.71 2.91 10.37
C ALA A 29 1.30 2.37 10.04
N PHE A 30 0.25 3.16 10.31
CA PHE A 30 -1.12 2.80 9.96
C PHE A 30 -1.30 2.60 8.45
N MET A 31 -0.78 3.52 7.64
CA MET A 31 -0.89 3.45 6.19
C MET A 31 -0.14 2.24 5.61
N TYR A 32 1.11 2.00 6.04
CA TYR A 32 1.85 0.82 5.60
C TYR A 32 1.19 -0.48 6.05
N GLY A 33 0.63 -0.52 7.28
CA GLY A 33 -0.15 -1.67 7.76
C GLY A 33 -1.37 -1.95 6.88
N SER A 34 -2.09 -0.90 6.49
CA SER A 34 -3.26 -1.01 5.61
C SER A 34 -2.90 -1.52 4.22
N ILE A 35 -1.79 -1.05 3.65
CA ILE A 35 -1.28 -1.53 2.35
C ILE A 35 -0.85 -3.00 2.46
N SER A 36 -0.18 -3.40 3.54
CA SER A 36 0.20 -4.81 3.77
C SER A 36 -1.02 -5.72 3.84
N LEU A 37 -2.07 -5.32 4.57
CA LEU A 37 -3.32 -6.09 4.67
C LEU A 37 -3.95 -6.29 3.30
N HIS A 38 -4.04 -5.22 2.49
CA HIS A 38 -4.61 -5.31 1.15
C HIS A 38 -3.82 -6.25 0.22
N LEU A 39 -2.49 -6.22 0.32
CA LEU A 39 -1.61 -7.13 -0.43
C LEU A 39 -1.83 -8.60 0.00
N GLU A 40 -1.99 -8.87 1.29
CA GLU A 40 -2.28 -10.22 1.77
C GLU A 40 -3.64 -10.74 1.28
N GLU A 41 -4.66 -9.89 1.26
CA GLU A 41 -5.99 -10.23 0.71
C GLU A 41 -5.88 -10.58 -0.77
N ARG A 42 -5.22 -9.72 -1.57
CA ARG A 42 -5.00 -10.00 -2.99
C ARG A 42 -4.19 -11.27 -3.23
N ALA A 43 -3.18 -11.55 -2.40
CA ALA A 43 -2.40 -12.78 -2.51
C ALA A 43 -3.27 -14.03 -2.23
N LYS A 44 -4.17 -13.97 -1.24
CA LYS A 44 -5.14 -15.03 -0.96
C LYS A 44 -6.11 -15.24 -2.12
N GLU A 45 -6.60 -14.16 -2.74
CA GLU A 45 -7.49 -14.24 -3.90
C GLU A 45 -6.79 -14.80 -5.14
N ALA A 46 -5.56 -14.34 -5.42
CA ALA A 46 -4.77 -14.85 -6.53
C ALA A 46 -4.39 -16.33 -6.37
N GLY A 47 -4.20 -16.80 -5.12
CA GLY A 47 -3.98 -18.21 -4.82
C GLY A 47 -5.24 -19.08 -5.02
N LYS A 48 -6.43 -18.51 -4.78
CA LYS A 48 -7.72 -19.19 -5.00
C LYS A 48 -8.06 -19.31 -6.49
N ASN A 49 -7.73 -18.31 -7.31
CA ASN A 49 -7.99 -18.33 -8.76
C ASN A 49 -7.04 -19.23 -9.57
N LYS A 50 -6.08 -19.92 -8.93
CA LYS A 50 -5.16 -20.86 -9.58
C LYS A 50 -5.55 -22.34 -9.40
N GLN A 51 -6.69 -22.63 -8.77
CA GLN A 51 -7.30 -23.96 -8.71
C GLN A 51 -8.49 -24.05 -9.66
#